data_AF-A0A926JRT8-F1
#
_entry.id   AF-A0A926JRT8-F1
#
_cell.length_a   1.000
_cell.length_b   1.000
_cell.length_c   1.000
_cell.angle_alpha   90.00
_cell.angle_beta   90.00
_cell.angle_gamma   90.00
#
_symmetry.space_group_name_H-M   'P 1'
#
loop_
_entity.id
_entity.type
_entity.pdbx_description
1 polymer ?
#
loop_
_entity_poly.entity_id
_entity_poly.type
_entity_poly.pdbx_seq_one_letter_code
_entity_poly.pdbx_strand_id
1 'polypeptide(L)'
;MLVRNIPPGQYSYKKKQYIPGTGFDVDSYMANMKGNIYLWQGEPEKAVAEFEQVAGRSSSYKGFSDIPADIFGYNRIECFGCPSKEIMQTDYLQTFPFIKPVMNKRELAKALIELKKTGEKDGPEAARANYLLGNFYYNTSLIGYYRHILTFSNTNGKSSKFHNYYSWGGQYKERVPEYYLYFKDYKWNPLFRDHFNRPLAYLQRALEQAENDELKARILFAASKCEQGIFYSTQNDKELNNLKNINYKAREKKRLEIKTSRYRSYFQKLRAYRHTSFYKEVRTNCKYFEYYTTHY
;
A
#
# COMPACT_ATOMS: atom_id res chain seq x y z
N MET A 1 5.81 0.90 -27.56
CA MET A 1 4.98 -0.14 -28.21
C MET A 1 4.73 -1.24 -27.18
N LEU A 2 3.61 -1.16 -26.46
CA LEU A 2 3.28 -2.00 -25.31
C LEU A 2 2.49 -3.24 -25.78
N VAL A 3 2.95 -4.42 -25.35
CA VAL A 3 2.28 -5.73 -25.50
C VAL A 3 2.19 -6.28 -26.93
N ARG A 4 3.31 -6.76 -27.48
CA ARG A 4 3.29 -7.69 -28.63
C ARG A 4 3.91 -9.07 -28.37
N ASN A 5 4.48 -9.30 -27.19
CA ASN A 5 5.14 -10.57 -26.90
C ASN A 5 4.43 -11.38 -25.80
N ILE A 6 3.42 -12.11 -26.29
CA ILE A 6 3.02 -13.48 -25.91
C ILE A 6 1.93 -13.57 -24.81
N PRO A 7 0.65 -13.87 -25.15
CA PRO A 7 -0.27 -14.53 -24.20
C PRO A 7 0.41 -15.76 -23.60
N PRO A 8 0.23 -16.12 -22.31
CA PRO A 8 0.81 -17.32 -21.72
C PRO A 8 0.65 -18.49 -22.68
N GLY A 9 1.78 -18.96 -23.18
CA GLY A 9 1.84 -20.01 -24.16
C GLY A 9 1.72 -21.36 -23.46
N GLN A 10 1.01 -22.29 -24.06
CA GLN A 10 1.10 -23.70 -23.70
C GLN A 10 2.05 -24.37 -24.69
N TYR A 11 2.96 -25.21 -24.19
CA TYR A 11 3.79 -26.01 -25.07
C TYR A 11 2.92 -27.10 -25.69
N SER A 12 2.71 -27.01 -27.00
CA SER A 12 2.00 -28.06 -27.72
C SER A 12 2.98 -29.18 -28.03
N TYR A 13 2.90 -30.30 -27.30
CA TYR A 13 3.71 -31.49 -27.59
C TYR A 13 3.48 -32.02 -29.01
N LYS A 14 2.25 -31.89 -29.54
CA LYS A 14 1.90 -32.26 -30.92
C LYS A 14 2.58 -31.39 -31.96
N LYS A 15 2.68 -30.07 -31.72
CA LYS A 15 3.30 -29.12 -32.65
C LYS A 15 4.76 -28.80 -32.33
N LYS A 16 5.31 -29.35 -31.23
CA LYS A 16 6.64 -29.06 -30.67
C LYS A 16 6.98 -27.57 -30.57
N GLN A 17 5.98 -26.73 -30.30
CA GLN A 17 6.14 -25.28 -30.17
C GLN A 17 5.19 -24.69 -29.12
N TYR A 18 5.54 -23.52 -28.58
CA TYR A 18 4.63 -22.73 -27.76
C TYR A 18 3.52 -22.16 -28.65
N ILE A 19 2.28 -22.54 -28.36
CA ILE A 19 1.09 -21.94 -28.96
C ILE A 19 0.42 -21.04 -27.92
N PRO A 20 -0.30 -19.98 -28.33
CA PRO A 20 -1.15 -19.23 -27.41
C PRO A 20 -2.02 -20.19 -26.59
N GLY A 21 -2.05 -20.01 -25.27
CA GLY A 21 -2.96 -20.75 -24.41
C GLY A 21 -4.39 -20.55 -24.90
N THR A 22 -5.05 -21.62 -25.31
CA THR A 22 -6.46 -21.58 -25.68
C THR A 22 -7.26 -21.19 -24.44
N GLY A 23 -7.87 -20.00 -24.45
CA GLY A 23 -8.68 -19.50 -23.34
C GLY A 23 -8.03 -18.45 -22.43
N PHE A 24 -6.80 -17.99 -22.70
CA PHE A 24 -6.27 -16.81 -22.01
C PHE A 24 -6.84 -15.54 -22.65
N ASP A 25 -7.62 -14.79 -21.88
CA ASP A 25 -8.15 -13.49 -22.27
C ASP A 25 -7.03 -12.43 -22.09
N VAL A 26 -6.50 -11.92 -23.20
CA VAL A 26 -5.41 -10.94 -23.16
C VAL A 26 -5.95 -9.56 -22.79
N ASP A 27 -7.13 -9.22 -23.30
CA ASP A 27 -7.72 -7.89 -23.16
C ASP A 27 -8.12 -7.65 -21.70
N SER A 28 -8.83 -8.61 -21.08
CA SER A 28 -9.17 -8.53 -19.66
C SER A 28 -7.94 -8.50 -18.76
N TYR A 29 -6.86 -9.20 -19.12
CA TYR A 29 -5.61 -9.13 -18.37
C TYR A 29 -4.99 -7.73 -18.46
N MET A 30 -4.88 -7.19 -19.67
CA MET A 30 -4.33 -5.84 -19.89
C MET A 30 -5.15 -4.77 -19.19
N ALA A 31 -6.49 -4.86 -19.27
CA ALA A 31 -7.42 -3.99 -18.58
C ALA A 31 -7.23 -4.05 -17.05
N ASN A 32 -7.19 -5.25 -16.46
CA ASN A 32 -6.88 -5.43 -15.03
C ASN A 32 -5.51 -4.84 -14.66
N MET A 33 -4.50 -4.97 -15.53
CA MET A 33 -3.20 -4.37 -15.27
C MET A 33 -3.19 -2.85 -15.27
N LYS A 34 -3.78 -2.24 -16.30
CA LYS A 34 -3.89 -0.78 -16.39
C LYS A 34 -4.70 -0.23 -15.22
N GLY A 35 -5.80 -0.89 -14.86
CA GLY A 35 -6.60 -0.49 -13.70
C GLY A 35 -5.82 -0.50 -12.38
N ASN A 36 -4.95 -1.51 -12.15
CA ASN A 36 -4.08 -1.51 -10.96
C ASN A 36 -3.09 -0.36 -10.96
N ILE A 37 -2.52 -0.01 -12.11
CA ILE A 37 -1.60 1.12 -12.25
C ILE A 37 -2.34 2.42 -11.94
N TYR A 38 -3.54 2.63 -12.49
CA TYR A 38 -4.33 3.82 -12.20
C TYR A 38 -4.74 3.90 -10.72
N LEU A 39 -5.15 2.80 -10.10
CA LEU A 39 -5.37 2.77 -8.64
C LEU A 39 -4.11 3.14 -7.88
N TRP A 40 -2.97 2.54 -8.22
CA TRP A 40 -1.68 2.88 -7.62
C TRP A 40 -1.28 4.35 -7.85
N GLN A 41 -1.69 4.97 -8.96
CA GLN A 41 -1.48 6.40 -9.25
C GLN A 41 -2.47 7.32 -8.52
N GLY A 42 -3.49 6.77 -7.87
CA GLY A 42 -4.52 7.55 -7.20
C GLY A 42 -5.60 8.07 -8.16
N GLU A 43 -5.82 7.38 -9.26
CA GLU A 43 -6.75 7.74 -10.34
C GLU A 43 -7.88 6.69 -10.45
N PRO A 44 -8.74 6.54 -9.42
CA PRO A 44 -9.75 5.48 -9.39
C PRO A 44 -10.79 5.60 -10.50
N GLU A 45 -11.06 6.80 -11.01
CA GLU A 45 -11.97 7.04 -12.13
C GLU A 45 -11.46 6.38 -13.43
N LYS A 46 -10.16 6.53 -13.74
CA LYS A 46 -9.53 5.83 -14.87
C LYS A 46 -9.44 4.32 -14.62
N ALA A 47 -9.21 3.92 -13.36
CA ALA A 47 -9.19 2.50 -13.01
C ALA A 47 -10.53 1.81 -13.25
N VAL A 48 -11.66 2.44 -12.91
CA VAL A 48 -13.00 1.91 -13.20
C VAL A 48 -13.17 1.69 -14.71
N ALA A 49 -12.79 2.66 -15.55
CA ALA A 49 -12.93 2.54 -17.00
C ALA A 49 -12.15 1.35 -17.58
N GLU A 50 -10.98 1.03 -17.02
CA GLU A 50 -10.24 -0.18 -17.38
C GLU A 50 -10.91 -1.44 -16.81
N PHE A 51 -11.28 -1.45 -15.53
CA PHE A 51 -11.85 -2.65 -14.92
C PHE A 51 -13.21 -3.07 -15.49
N GLU A 52 -13.99 -2.15 -16.09
CA GLU A 52 -15.24 -2.50 -16.80
C GLU A 52 -14.98 -3.29 -18.10
N GLN A 53 -13.78 -3.24 -18.65
CA GLN A 53 -13.39 -4.03 -19.83
C GLN A 53 -13.01 -5.48 -19.45
N VAL A 54 -12.88 -5.80 -18.16
CA VAL A 54 -12.57 -7.15 -17.68
C VAL A 54 -13.83 -8.02 -17.78
N ALA A 55 -13.81 -8.99 -18.69
CA ALA A 55 -14.92 -9.91 -18.92
C ALA A 55 -15.29 -10.66 -17.64
N GLY A 56 -16.60 -10.83 -17.41
CA GLY A 56 -17.18 -11.40 -16.18
C GLY A 56 -16.82 -12.86 -15.85
N ARG A 57 -15.87 -13.49 -16.56
CA ARG A 57 -15.28 -14.78 -16.15
C ARG A 57 -14.25 -14.51 -15.05
N SER A 58 -14.74 -14.17 -13.86
CA SER A 58 -13.98 -13.73 -12.68
C SER A 58 -13.06 -14.78 -12.04
N SER A 59 -12.77 -15.91 -12.70
CA SER A 59 -11.94 -16.99 -12.15
C SER A 59 -10.52 -17.03 -12.69
N SER A 60 -10.20 -16.35 -13.80
CA SER A 60 -8.88 -16.46 -14.43
C SER A 60 -7.80 -15.56 -13.83
N TYR A 61 -8.17 -14.39 -13.27
CA TYR A 61 -7.21 -13.44 -12.68
C TYR A 61 -7.26 -13.43 -11.16
N LYS A 62 -6.24 -14.02 -10.55
CA LYS A 62 -6.04 -13.96 -9.10
C LYS A 62 -5.95 -12.49 -8.63
N GLY A 63 -6.72 -12.16 -7.60
CA GLY A 63 -6.75 -10.82 -6.98
C GLY A 63 -7.58 -9.78 -7.72
N PHE A 64 -8.41 -10.15 -8.71
CA PHE A 64 -9.43 -9.24 -9.25
C PHE A 64 -10.70 -9.20 -8.38
N SER A 65 -11.07 -10.34 -7.81
CA SER A 65 -12.21 -10.54 -6.91
C SER A 65 -11.74 -10.88 -5.50
N ASP A 66 -12.69 -11.07 -4.59
CA ASP A 66 -12.47 -11.53 -3.21
C ASP A 66 -11.60 -10.58 -2.38
N ILE A 67 -11.72 -9.27 -2.63
CA ILE A 67 -11.01 -8.23 -1.90
C ILE A 67 -11.83 -7.89 -0.65
N PRO A 68 -11.34 -8.20 0.56
CA PRO A 68 -12.06 -7.90 1.78
C PRO A 68 -12.07 -6.39 2.07
N ALA A 69 -13.15 -5.90 2.66
CA ALA A 69 -13.31 -4.50 3.03
C ALA A 69 -12.32 -4.01 4.11
N ASP A 70 -11.71 -4.94 4.84
CA ASP A 70 -10.67 -4.63 5.82
C ASP A 70 -9.39 -4.05 5.20
N ILE A 71 -9.28 -4.01 3.86
CA ILE A 71 -8.26 -3.25 3.12
C ILE A 71 -8.25 -1.75 3.46
N PHE A 72 -9.38 -1.21 3.91
CA PHE A 72 -9.50 0.18 4.39
C PHE A 72 -9.14 0.35 5.88
N GLY A 73 -8.94 -0.75 6.60
CA GLY A 73 -8.59 -0.73 8.02
C GLY A 73 -7.12 -0.35 8.27
N TYR A 74 -6.74 -0.23 9.53
CA TYR A 74 -5.32 -0.13 9.88
C TYR A 74 -4.76 -1.50 10.29
N ASN A 75 -3.47 -1.67 10.02
CA ASN A 75 -2.74 -2.85 10.47
C ASN A 75 -2.36 -2.70 11.96
N ARG A 76 -2.93 -3.51 12.85
CA ARG A 76 -2.62 -3.50 14.30
C ARG A 76 -1.35 -4.26 14.66
N ILE A 77 -0.95 -5.29 13.90
CA ILE A 77 0.23 -6.13 14.12
C ILE A 77 0.92 -6.42 12.78
N GLU A 78 2.22 -6.19 12.67
CA GLU A 78 2.93 -6.49 11.43
C GLU A 78 3.18 -8.01 11.24
N CYS A 79 2.29 -8.69 10.51
CA CYS A 79 2.47 -10.08 10.09
C CYS A 79 1.81 -10.36 8.73
N PHE A 80 2.60 -10.39 7.66
CA PHE A 80 2.07 -10.60 6.29
C PHE A 80 1.55 -12.02 5.99
N GLY A 81 1.91 -12.99 6.82
CA GLY A 81 1.45 -14.38 6.70
C GLY A 81 0.28 -14.74 7.62
N CYS A 82 -0.10 -13.85 8.54
CA CYS A 82 -1.19 -14.08 9.48
C CYS A 82 -2.55 -13.76 8.84
N PRO A 83 -3.66 -14.37 9.29
CA PRO A 83 -5.00 -14.08 8.79
C PRO A 83 -5.38 -12.61 8.95
N SER A 84 -6.06 -11.99 7.97
CA SER A 84 -6.37 -10.56 8.01
C SER A 84 -7.21 -10.17 9.22
N LYS A 85 -8.15 -11.03 9.64
CA LYS A 85 -8.96 -10.86 10.86
C LYS A 85 -8.15 -10.68 12.15
N GLU A 86 -6.91 -11.15 12.19
CA GLU A 86 -6.01 -11.02 13.34
C GLU A 86 -5.12 -9.77 13.25
N ILE A 87 -5.08 -9.13 12.08
CA ILE A 87 -4.08 -8.13 11.71
C ILE A 87 -4.74 -6.78 11.39
N MET A 88 -5.92 -6.80 10.82
CA MET A 88 -6.64 -5.63 10.34
C MET A 88 -7.73 -5.26 11.33
N GLN A 89 -7.81 -3.97 11.64
CA GLN A 89 -8.86 -3.36 12.43
C GLN A 89 -9.60 -2.34 11.57
N THR A 90 -10.93 -2.41 11.53
CA THR A 90 -11.78 -1.72 10.54
C THR A 90 -12.62 -0.61 11.16
N ASP A 91 -12.02 0.17 12.03
CA ASP A 91 -12.69 1.29 12.68
C ASP A 91 -13.25 2.27 11.64
N TYR A 92 -14.47 2.75 11.87
CA TYR A 92 -15.21 3.68 11.02
C TYR A 92 -15.65 3.16 9.64
N LEU A 93 -15.32 1.93 9.25
CA LEU A 93 -15.74 1.33 7.99
C LEU A 93 -17.27 1.29 7.83
N GLN A 94 -17.97 0.99 8.92
CA GLN A 94 -19.44 0.93 8.96
C GLN A 94 -20.14 2.28 8.67
N THR A 95 -19.40 3.39 8.70
CA THR A 95 -19.92 4.72 8.31
C THR A 95 -20.25 4.77 6.80
N PHE A 96 -19.67 3.88 6.00
CA PHE A 96 -19.74 3.93 4.54
C PHE A 96 -20.41 2.66 3.98
N PRO A 97 -21.76 2.59 3.94
CA PRO A 97 -22.50 1.39 3.56
C PRO A 97 -22.29 0.98 2.09
N PHE A 98 -21.78 1.88 1.24
CA PHE A 98 -21.41 1.55 -0.13
C PHE A 98 -20.17 0.64 -0.23
N ILE A 99 -19.38 0.52 0.85
CA ILE A 99 -18.24 -0.40 0.92
C ILE A 99 -18.77 -1.80 1.23
N LYS A 100 -18.75 -2.67 0.23
CA LYS A 100 -19.20 -4.07 0.39
C LYS A 100 -18.20 -4.87 1.23
N PRO A 101 -18.63 -5.85 2.03
CA PRO A 101 -17.73 -6.70 2.82
C PRO A 101 -16.67 -7.43 1.99
N VAL A 102 -17.04 -7.82 0.76
CA VAL A 102 -16.15 -8.41 -0.25
C VAL A 102 -16.42 -7.70 -1.57
N MET A 103 -15.35 -7.30 -2.26
CA MET A 103 -15.39 -6.53 -3.49
C MET A 103 -14.56 -7.20 -4.59
N ASN A 104 -14.92 -6.95 -5.84
CA ASN A 104 -13.97 -6.99 -6.93
C ASN A 104 -13.32 -5.61 -7.15
N LYS A 105 -12.32 -5.52 -8.03
CA LYS A 105 -11.59 -4.28 -8.31
C LYS A 105 -12.44 -3.14 -8.86
N ARG A 106 -13.52 -3.43 -9.60
CA ARG A 106 -14.48 -2.41 -10.04
C ARG A 106 -15.19 -1.78 -8.85
N GLU A 107 -15.69 -2.63 -7.96
CA GLU A 107 -16.40 -2.21 -6.75
C GLU A 107 -15.47 -1.46 -5.80
N LEU A 108 -14.24 -1.95 -5.62
CA LEU A 108 -13.20 -1.26 -4.85
C LEU A 108 -12.91 0.12 -5.42
N ALA A 109 -12.71 0.25 -6.74
CA ALA A 109 -12.43 1.53 -7.39
C ALA A 109 -13.63 2.50 -7.26
N LYS A 110 -14.87 2.00 -7.40
CA LYS A 110 -16.09 2.78 -7.16
C LYS A 110 -16.18 3.26 -5.70
N ALA A 111 -15.87 2.40 -4.73
CA ALA A 111 -15.82 2.78 -3.32
C ALA A 111 -14.76 3.87 -3.04
N LEU A 112 -13.60 3.82 -3.70
CA LEU A 112 -12.58 4.87 -3.59
C LEU A 112 -13.06 6.21 -4.15
N ILE A 113 -13.81 6.22 -5.25
CA ILE A 113 -14.41 7.43 -5.82
C ILE A 113 -15.39 8.05 -4.82
N GLU A 114 -16.28 7.25 -4.25
CA GLU A 114 -17.26 7.75 -3.26
C GLU A 114 -16.58 8.24 -1.98
N LEU A 115 -15.57 7.52 -1.47
CA LEU A 115 -14.75 8.00 -0.35
C LEU A 115 -14.06 9.33 -0.67
N LYS A 116 -13.51 9.49 -1.87
CA LYS A 116 -12.83 10.73 -2.30
C LYS A 116 -13.80 11.90 -2.34
N LYS A 117 -14.99 11.71 -2.94
CA LYS A 117 -16.07 12.72 -2.93
C LYS A 117 -16.49 13.11 -1.52
N THR A 118 -16.59 12.14 -0.60
CA THR A 118 -16.93 12.43 0.79
C THR A 118 -15.79 13.15 1.52
N GLY A 119 -14.54 12.73 1.29
CA GLY A 119 -13.35 13.34 1.88
C GLY A 119 -13.06 14.77 1.38
N GLU A 120 -13.59 15.16 0.23
CA GLU A 120 -13.53 16.52 -0.31
C GLU A 120 -14.45 17.51 0.42
N LYS A 121 -15.43 17.01 1.18
CA LYS A 121 -16.29 17.82 2.05
C LYS A 121 -15.57 18.16 3.37
N ASP A 122 -16.32 18.73 4.30
CA ASP A 122 -15.90 19.04 5.66
C ASP A 122 -16.61 18.18 6.70
N GLY A 123 -16.07 18.16 7.92
CA GLY A 123 -16.68 17.55 9.09
C GLY A 123 -16.27 16.10 9.37
N PRO A 124 -16.86 15.47 10.40
CA PRO A 124 -16.42 14.17 10.91
C PRO A 124 -16.49 13.02 9.90
N GLU A 125 -17.45 13.05 8.98
CA GLU A 125 -17.58 12.04 7.94
C GLU A 125 -16.46 12.15 6.90
N ALA A 126 -16.13 13.38 6.49
CA ALA A 126 -15.00 13.66 5.59
C ALA A 126 -13.66 13.24 6.23
N ALA A 127 -13.49 13.47 7.54
CA ALA A 127 -12.32 13.01 8.29
C ALA A 127 -12.18 11.48 8.24
N ARG A 128 -13.27 10.74 8.45
CA ARG A 128 -13.29 9.27 8.38
C ARG A 128 -13.03 8.76 6.97
N ALA A 129 -13.59 9.42 5.95
CA ALA A 129 -13.37 9.04 4.55
C ALA A 129 -11.89 9.19 4.16
N ASN A 130 -11.30 10.33 4.51
CA ASN A 130 -9.87 10.59 4.32
C ASN A 130 -8.98 9.62 5.11
N TYR A 131 -9.38 9.22 6.33
CA TYR A 131 -8.69 8.20 7.11
C TYR A 131 -8.69 6.84 6.39
N LEU A 132 -9.83 6.38 5.87
CA LEU A 132 -9.93 5.13 5.11
C LEU A 132 -9.14 5.18 3.79
N LEU A 133 -9.15 6.32 3.08
CA LEU A 133 -8.33 6.53 1.88
C LEU A 133 -6.83 6.44 2.20
N GLY A 134 -6.39 7.10 3.27
CA GLY A 134 -5.03 7.03 3.77
C GLY A 134 -4.59 5.61 4.07
N ASN A 135 -5.43 4.87 4.81
CA ASN A 135 -5.19 3.46 5.11
C ASN A 135 -5.13 2.58 3.86
N PHE A 136 -6.05 2.74 2.90
CA PHE A 136 -6.06 1.97 1.65
C PHE A 136 -4.75 2.15 0.86
N TYR A 137 -4.36 3.40 0.61
CA TYR A 137 -3.14 3.67 -0.16
C TYR A 137 -1.88 3.21 0.59
N TYR A 138 -1.87 3.26 1.92
CA TYR A 138 -0.79 2.64 2.70
C TYR A 138 -0.82 1.11 2.61
N ASN A 139 -1.97 0.48 2.77
CA ASN A 139 -2.10 -0.98 2.80
C ASN A 139 -1.76 -1.63 1.47
N THR A 140 -1.91 -0.92 0.36
CA THR A 140 -1.52 -1.38 -0.98
C THR A 140 -0.09 -1.02 -1.36
N SER A 141 0.65 -0.30 -0.50
CA SER A 141 2.09 -0.09 -0.64
C SER A 141 2.88 -1.39 -0.42
N LEU A 142 4.16 -1.44 -0.75
CA LEU A 142 5.00 -2.64 -0.63
C LEU A 142 5.27 -3.08 0.83
N ILE A 143 5.08 -2.17 1.81
CA ILE A 143 5.10 -2.48 3.26
C ILE A 143 3.69 -2.53 3.88
N GLY A 144 2.65 -2.36 3.08
CA GLY A 144 1.26 -2.50 3.48
C GLY A 144 0.81 -3.96 3.54
N TYR A 145 -0.20 -4.26 4.36
CA TYR A 145 -0.69 -5.63 4.51
C TYR A 145 -1.39 -6.15 3.24
N TYR A 146 -1.98 -5.30 2.40
CA TYR A 146 -2.62 -5.69 1.14
C TYR A 146 -1.76 -5.41 -0.11
N ARG A 147 -0.43 -5.36 0.06
CA ARG A 147 0.55 -5.12 -1.00
C ARG A 147 0.38 -5.97 -2.25
N HIS A 148 -0.16 -7.17 -2.13
CA HIS A 148 -0.39 -8.09 -3.24
C HIS A 148 -1.51 -7.66 -4.21
N ILE A 149 -2.47 -6.86 -3.74
CA ILE A 149 -3.67 -6.50 -4.50
C ILE A 149 -3.34 -5.69 -5.76
N LEU A 150 -2.35 -4.79 -5.69
CA LEU A 150 -1.93 -3.97 -6.83
C LEU A 150 -0.66 -4.48 -7.53
N THR A 151 0.16 -5.32 -6.88
CA THR A 151 1.49 -5.78 -7.39
C THR A 151 1.46 -7.01 -8.29
N PHE A 152 0.27 -7.45 -8.74
CA PHE A 152 0.15 -8.68 -9.54
C PHE A 152 0.78 -9.89 -8.84
N SER A 153 0.71 -9.91 -7.51
CA SER A 153 1.09 -11.04 -6.69
C SER A 153 -0.17 -11.81 -6.31
N ASN A 154 -0.09 -13.14 -6.35
CA ASN A 154 -1.17 -14.02 -5.97
C ASN A 154 -1.30 -14.19 -4.45
N THR A 155 -0.28 -13.78 -3.69
CA THR A 155 -0.22 -13.95 -2.25
C THR A 155 0.45 -12.75 -1.60
N ASN A 156 0.12 -12.56 -0.33
CA ASN A 156 0.73 -11.56 0.53
C ASN A 156 2.07 -11.98 1.15
N GLY A 157 2.49 -13.22 0.89
CA GLY A 157 3.65 -13.86 1.50
C GLY A 157 4.99 -13.22 1.09
N LYS A 158 6.09 -13.88 1.48
CA LYS A 158 7.43 -13.43 1.11
C LYS A 158 7.60 -13.53 -0.40
N SER A 159 7.68 -12.40 -1.08
CA SER A 159 7.94 -12.30 -2.51
C SER A 159 8.93 -11.18 -2.77
N SER A 160 9.89 -11.40 -3.66
CA SER A 160 10.86 -10.39 -4.10
C SER A 160 10.21 -9.15 -4.68
N LYS A 161 8.97 -9.26 -5.17
CA LYS A 161 8.13 -8.15 -5.61
C LYS A 161 7.82 -7.14 -4.50
N PHE A 162 8.01 -7.48 -3.23
CA PHE A 162 7.80 -6.60 -2.07
C PHE A 162 9.10 -6.02 -1.48
N HIS A 163 10.24 -6.22 -2.15
CA HIS A 163 11.54 -5.82 -1.65
C HIS A 163 12.09 -4.63 -2.45
N ASN A 164 11.63 -3.41 -2.17
CA ASN A 164 12.28 -2.15 -2.59
C ASN A 164 12.99 -1.41 -1.45
N TYR A 165 12.83 -1.85 -0.21
CA TYR A 165 13.38 -1.18 0.95
C TYR A 165 14.66 -1.86 1.42
N TYR A 166 15.78 -1.17 1.21
CA TYR A 166 17.14 -1.46 1.69
C TYR A 166 17.64 -2.91 1.54
N SER A 167 18.67 -3.09 0.70
CA SER A 167 19.53 -4.28 0.80
C SER A 167 20.42 -4.20 2.04
N TRP A 168 20.70 -5.34 2.67
CA TRP A 168 21.63 -5.50 3.80
C TRP A 168 23.05 -4.92 3.54
N GLY A 169 23.40 -4.66 2.26
CA GLY A 169 24.67 -4.07 1.83
C GLY A 169 24.69 -2.53 1.74
N GLY A 170 23.60 -1.84 2.08
CA GLY A 170 23.61 -0.38 2.26
C GLY A 170 23.55 0.47 0.99
N GLN A 171 23.11 -0.09 -0.14
CA GLN A 171 22.73 0.73 -1.28
C GLN A 171 21.30 0.46 -1.70
N TYR A 172 20.54 1.56 -1.73
CA TYR A 172 19.33 1.72 -2.50
C TYR A 172 19.75 1.84 -3.98
N LYS A 173 19.36 0.88 -4.82
CA LYS A 173 19.37 1.02 -6.27
C LYS A 173 17.97 0.73 -6.74
N GLU A 174 17.17 1.78 -6.92
CA GLU A 174 15.88 1.62 -7.57
C GLU A 174 16.13 1.10 -8.98
N ARG A 175 15.69 -0.13 -9.24
CA ARG A 175 15.52 -0.60 -10.61
C ARG A 175 14.04 -0.44 -10.89
N VAL A 176 13.60 0.78 -11.24
CA VAL A 176 12.26 0.95 -11.81
C VAL A 176 12.24 0.11 -13.09
N PRO A 177 11.27 -0.78 -13.29
CA PRO A 177 11.13 -1.42 -14.58
C PRO A 177 10.84 -0.33 -15.61
N GLU A 178 11.66 -0.24 -16.65
CA GLU A 178 11.49 0.66 -17.80
C GLU A 178 10.09 0.53 -18.44
N TYR A 179 9.42 -0.61 -18.20
CA TYR A 179 8.10 -0.94 -18.70
C TYR A 179 7.21 -1.48 -17.58
N TYR A 180 6.22 -0.70 -17.14
CA TYR A 180 5.26 -1.08 -16.09
C TYR A 180 4.36 -2.28 -16.44
N LEU A 181 4.24 -2.62 -17.73
CA LEU A 181 3.42 -3.72 -18.26
C LEU A 181 4.26 -4.74 -19.03
N TYR A 182 5.41 -5.12 -18.50
CA TYR A 182 6.27 -6.11 -19.14
C TYR A 182 5.91 -7.53 -18.68
N PHE A 183 5.15 -8.25 -19.53
CA PHE A 183 4.65 -9.61 -19.32
C PHE A 183 5.71 -10.67 -18.97
N LYS A 184 6.99 -10.42 -19.27
CA LYS A 184 8.10 -11.34 -18.98
C LYS A 184 9.02 -10.83 -17.87
N ASP A 185 8.62 -9.79 -17.13
CA ASP A 185 9.41 -9.34 -15.99
C ASP A 185 9.20 -10.24 -14.76
N TYR A 186 9.81 -11.42 -14.82
CA TYR A 186 10.02 -12.27 -13.63
C TYR A 186 11.18 -11.74 -12.76
N LYS A 187 11.63 -10.49 -12.96
CA LYS A 187 12.72 -9.93 -12.15
C LYS A 187 12.32 -9.89 -10.68
N TRP A 188 13.34 -10.04 -9.85
CA TRP A 188 13.33 -9.88 -8.41
C TRP A 188 13.17 -8.41 -7.98
N ASN A 189 12.27 -7.65 -8.61
CA ASN A 189 12.06 -6.23 -8.32
C ASN A 189 10.55 -5.90 -8.28
N PRO A 190 10.15 -4.89 -7.49
CA PRO A 190 8.78 -4.39 -7.51
C PRO A 190 8.42 -3.73 -8.85
N LEU A 191 7.14 -3.81 -9.21
CA LEU A 191 6.60 -3.21 -10.44
C LEU A 191 6.28 -1.72 -10.29
N PHE A 192 6.25 -1.20 -9.07
CA PHE A 192 5.94 0.19 -8.79
C PHE A 192 6.68 0.73 -7.57
N ARG A 193 6.76 2.06 -7.50
CA ARG A 193 7.34 2.81 -6.37
C ARG A 193 6.24 3.18 -5.40
N ASP A 194 6.46 3.03 -4.10
CA ASP A 194 5.45 3.54 -3.15
C ASP A 194 5.46 5.07 -3.11
N HIS A 195 4.26 5.64 -3.09
CA HIS A 195 4.03 7.07 -2.99
C HIS A 195 3.45 7.41 -1.61
N PHE A 196 4.23 7.25 -0.54
CA PHE A 196 3.75 7.49 0.84
C PHE A 196 3.26 8.91 1.11
N ASN A 197 3.63 9.89 0.27
CA ASN A 197 3.08 11.24 0.34
C ASN A 197 1.57 11.27 0.06
N ARG A 198 1.03 10.38 -0.78
CA ARG A 198 -0.40 10.33 -1.09
C ARG A 198 -1.25 9.88 0.11
N PRO A 199 -1.04 8.71 0.72
CA PRO A 199 -1.78 8.35 1.93
C PRO A 199 -1.55 9.38 3.04
N LEU A 200 -0.34 9.93 3.16
CA LEU A 200 -0.06 10.98 4.13
C LEU A 200 -0.92 12.24 3.91
N ALA A 201 -1.10 12.70 2.68
CA ALA A 201 -1.92 13.87 2.38
C ALA A 201 -3.39 13.66 2.78
N TYR A 202 -3.96 12.48 2.48
CA TYR A 202 -5.29 12.12 2.96
C TYR A 202 -5.35 12.10 4.50
N LEU A 203 -4.35 11.53 5.16
CA LEU A 203 -4.30 11.48 6.63
C LEU A 203 -4.13 12.88 7.25
N GLN A 204 -3.38 13.78 6.64
CA GLN A 204 -3.26 15.17 7.09
C GLN A 204 -4.60 15.88 7.01
N ARG A 205 -5.30 15.75 5.87
CA ARG A 205 -6.66 16.29 5.72
C ARG A 205 -7.64 15.68 6.73
N ALA A 206 -7.54 14.37 6.98
CA ALA A 206 -8.33 13.71 8.01
C ALA A 206 -8.05 14.30 9.41
N LEU A 207 -6.79 14.61 9.71
CA LEU A 207 -6.38 15.16 11.01
C LEU A 207 -6.93 16.57 11.24
N GLU A 208 -6.93 17.40 10.20
CA GLU A 208 -7.48 18.77 10.22
C GLU A 208 -8.99 18.77 10.50
N GLN A 209 -9.70 17.76 9.99
CA GLN A 209 -11.15 17.64 10.11
C GLN A 209 -11.61 16.79 11.30
N ALA A 210 -10.69 16.07 11.97
CA ALA A 210 -11.03 15.19 13.07
C ALA A 210 -11.34 15.98 14.35
N GLU A 211 -12.50 15.73 14.95
CA GLU A 211 -12.91 16.43 16.18
C GLU A 211 -12.45 15.70 17.45
N ASN A 212 -12.56 14.37 17.47
CA ASN A 212 -12.31 13.55 18.66
C ASN A 212 -10.89 12.98 18.72
N ASP A 213 -10.39 12.82 19.94
CA ASP A 213 -9.04 12.35 20.23
C ASP A 213 -8.77 10.91 19.78
N GLU A 214 -9.78 10.03 19.82
CA GLU A 214 -9.66 8.64 19.38
C GLU A 214 -9.34 8.55 17.88
N LEU A 215 -10.01 9.34 17.05
CA LEU A 215 -9.75 9.41 15.63
C LEU A 215 -8.41 10.11 15.34
N LYS A 216 -8.09 11.19 16.05
CA LYS A 216 -6.78 11.87 15.91
C LYS A 216 -5.62 10.93 16.21
N ALA A 217 -5.71 10.12 17.28
CA ALA A 217 -4.69 9.14 17.63
C ALA A 217 -4.50 8.09 16.51
N ARG A 218 -5.59 7.58 15.93
CA ARG A 218 -5.56 6.64 14.79
C ARG A 218 -4.92 7.23 13.56
N ILE A 219 -5.31 8.45 13.20
CA ILE A 219 -4.76 9.17 12.05
C ILE A 219 -3.26 9.41 12.23
N LEU A 220 -2.83 9.87 13.41
CA LEU A 220 -1.42 10.10 13.71
C LEU A 220 -0.58 8.82 13.66
N PHE A 221 -1.14 7.69 14.10
CA PHE A 221 -0.47 6.38 13.95
C PHE A 221 -0.38 5.93 12.49
N ALA A 222 -1.42 6.11 11.69
CA ALA A 222 -1.36 5.83 10.25
C ALA A 222 -0.35 6.76 9.54
N ALA A 223 -0.33 8.04 9.91
CA ALA A 223 0.58 9.04 9.34
C ALA A 223 2.04 8.73 9.70
N SER A 224 2.31 8.25 10.92
CA SER A 224 3.66 7.86 11.33
C SER A 224 4.18 6.66 10.55
N LYS A 225 3.31 5.73 10.13
CA LYS A 225 3.70 4.65 9.21
C LYS A 225 4.05 5.17 7.81
N CYS A 226 3.28 6.14 7.31
CA CYS A 226 3.61 6.80 6.05
C CYS A 226 4.96 7.54 6.13
N GLU A 227 5.21 8.26 7.22
CA GLU A 227 6.50 8.94 7.49
C GLU A 227 7.67 7.96 7.53
N GLN A 228 7.49 6.78 8.15
CA GLN A 228 8.49 5.71 8.09
C GLN A 228 8.72 5.20 6.66
N GLY A 229 7.65 5.03 5.88
CA GLY A 229 7.76 4.67 4.47
C GLY A 229 8.54 5.72 3.64
N ILE A 230 8.32 7.01 3.92
CA ILE A 230 9.09 8.11 3.31
C ILE A 230 10.57 7.97 3.68
N PHE A 231 10.89 7.74 4.95
CA PHE A 231 12.28 7.51 5.38
C PHE A 231 12.93 6.31 4.67
N TYR A 232 12.18 5.22 4.45
CA TYR A 232 12.70 4.04 3.75
C TYR A 232 12.87 4.25 2.24
N SER A 233 12.18 5.23 1.65
CA SER A 233 12.15 5.48 0.20
C SER A 233 12.86 6.77 -0.25
N THR A 234 13.26 7.66 0.67
CA THR A 234 13.80 8.97 0.32
C THR A 234 15.18 8.88 -0.35
N GLN A 235 15.31 9.56 -1.50
CA GLN A 235 16.56 9.70 -2.26
C GLN A 235 17.13 11.12 -2.20
N ASN A 236 16.37 12.05 -1.63
CA ASN A 236 16.72 13.46 -1.61
C ASN A 236 17.41 13.88 -0.31
N ASP A 237 17.39 13.02 0.72
CA ASP A 237 18.16 13.26 1.95
C ASP A 237 19.65 13.01 1.68
N LYS A 238 20.40 14.09 1.46
CA LYS A 238 21.84 14.03 1.16
C LYS A 238 22.61 13.32 2.26
N GLU A 239 22.26 13.54 3.52
CA GLU A 239 22.99 12.98 4.67
C GLU A 239 22.76 11.48 4.76
N LEU A 240 21.51 11.02 4.62
CA LEU A 240 21.16 9.61 4.60
C LEU A 240 21.83 8.87 3.43
N ASN A 241 21.90 9.52 2.26
CA ASN A 241 22.49 8.94 1.06
C ASN A 241 24.02 8.94 1.03
N ASN A 242 24.66 9.76 1.87
CA ASN A 242 26.12 9.86 1.99
C ASN A 242 26.73 8.88 3.01
N LEU A 243 25.92 8.06 3.71
CA LEU A 243 26.41 7.10 4.71
C LEU A 243 27.14 5.87 4.14
N LYS A 244 27.49 5.90 2.84
CA LYS A 244 28.07 4.76 2.10
C LYS A 244 29.50 4.42 2.53
N ASN A 245 30.27 5.42 2.95
CA ASN A 245 31.71 5.27 3.21
C ASN A 245 32.07 5.11 4.69
N ILE A 246 31.07 5.00 5.57
CA ILE A 246 31.29 4.76 7.00
C ILE A 246 30.99 3.31 7.37
N ASN A 247 31.65 2.82 8.43
CA ASN A 247 31.46 1.44 8.92
C ASN A 247 30.03 1.18 9.39
N TYR A 248 29.65 -0.11 9.48
CA TYR A 248 28.27 -0.54 9.77
C TYR A 248 27.69 0.09 11.04
N LYS A 249 28.41 0.06 12.17
CA LYS A 249 27.91 0.58 13.45
C LYS A 249 27.69 2.09 13.41
N ALA A 250 28.63 2.84 12.82
CA ALA A 250 28.50 4.28 12.64
C ALA A 250 27.32 4.62 11.71
N ARG A 251 27.12 3.85 10.64
CA ARG A 251 25.98 3.97 9.73
C ARG A 251 24.66 3.75 10.45
N GLU A 252 24.54 2.70 11.24
CA GLU A 252 23.33 2.38 12.00
C GLU A 252 22.98 3.52 12.97
N LYS A 253 23.96 3.99 13.76
CA LYS A 253 23.78 5.11 14.68
C LYS A 253 23.32 6.38 13.96
N LYS A 254 24.02 6.77 12.88
CA LYS A 254 23.73 8.01 12.14
C LYS A 254 22.37 7.96 11.44
N ARG A 255 21.98 6.78 10.92
CA ARG A 255 20.63 6.57 10.37
C ARG A 255 19.56 6.74 11.43
N LEU A 256 19.81 6.21 12.63
CA LEU A 256 18.87 6.35 13.74
C LEU A 256 18.72 7.83 14.13
N GLU A 257 19.82 8.58 14.28
CA GLU A 257 19.81 10.03 14.56
C GLU A 257 19.00 10.82 13.52
N ILE A 258 19.19 10.54 12.23
CA ILE A 258 18.42 11.17 11.15
C ILE A 258 16.94 10.78 11.24
N LYS A 259 16.65 9.49 11.48
CA LYS A 259 15.27 9.00 11.61
C LYS A 259 14.56 9.68 12.77
N THR A 260 15.19 9.80 13.94
CA THR A 260 14.56 10.40 15.12
C THR A 260 14.35 11.90 14.95
N SER A 261 15.35 12.61 14.45
CA SER A 261 15.29 14.08 14.31
C SER A 261 14.37 14.58 13.19
N ARG A 262 14.15 13.80 12.12
CA ARG A 262 13.39 14.25 10.92
C ARG A 262 12.15 13.44 10.58
N TYR A 263 12.06 12.19 11.02
CA TYR A 263 11.05 11.22 10.57
C TYR A 263 10.30 10.54 11.73
N ARG A 264 10.10 11.28 12.84
CA ARG A 264 9.26 10.89 13.99
C ARG A 264 8.22 11.93 14.38
N SER A 265 7.93 12.90 13.50
CA SER A 265 7.06 14.02 13.85
C SER A 265 5.65 13.56 14.23
N TYR A 266 5.11 12.55 13.56
CA TYR A 266 3.77 12.04 13.86
C TYR A 266 3.73 11.16 15.10
N PHE A 267 4.78 10.39 15.39
CA PHE A 267 4.89 9.68 16.67
C PHE A 267 5.01 10.64 17.85
N GLN A 268 5.76 11.73 17.69
CA GLN A 268 5.85 12.78 18.69
C GLN A 268 4.48 13.41 18.97
N LYS A 269 3.73 13.77 17.93
CA LYS A 269 2.35 14.28 18.06
C LYS A 269 1.40 13.27 18.70
N LEU A 270 1.52 11.98 18.34
CA LEU A 270 0.69 10.90 18.86
C LEU A 270 0.80 10.76 20.39
N ARG A 271 1.95 11.10 20.98
CA ARG A 271 2.17 11.03 22.44
C ARG A 271 1.18 11.87 23.24
N ALA A 272 0.66 12.96 22.68
CA ALA A 272 -0.35 13.79 23.31
C ALA A 272 -1.68 13.04 23.55
N TYR A 273 -1.92 11.95 22.83
CA TYR A 273 -3.15 11.15 22.86
C TYR A 273 -3.04 9.85 23.66
N ARG A 274 -2.08 9.77 24.60
CA ARG A 274 -1.83 8.56 25.41
C ARG A 274 -3.00 8.11 26.29
N HIS A 275 -3.98 8.99 26.53
CA HIS A 275 -5.20 8.70 27.27
C HIS A 275 -6.19 7.83 26.48
N THR A 276 -6.14 7.92 25.14
CA THR A 276 -7.05 7.19 24.25
C THR A 276 -6.90 5.67 24.38
N SER A 277 -8.00 4.96 24.17
CA SER A 277 -8.06 3.49 24.13
C SER A 277 -7.17 2.95 23.02
N PHE A 278 -7.20 3.61 21.86
CA PHE A 278 -6.34 3.25 20.74
C PHE A 278 -4.85 3.30 21.05
N TYR A 279 -4.36 4.36 21.70
CA TYR A 279 -2.94 4.44 22.07
C TYR A 279 -2.54 3.28 22.98
N LYS A 280 -3.40 2.94 23.95
CA LYS A 280 -3.18 1.82 24.87
C LYS A 280 -3.12 0.48 24.13
N GLU A 281 -4.01 0.26 23.16
CA GLU A 281 -4.03 -0.94 22.31
C GLU A 281 -2.77 -1.05 21.43
N VAL A 282 -2.36 0.03 20.77
CA VAL A 282 -1.16 0.00 19.92
C VAL A 282 0.09 -0.31 20.76
N ARG A 283 0.17 0.24 21.98
CA ARG A 283 1.27 -0.05 22.91
C ARG A 283 1.38 -1.53 23.26
N THR A 284 0.27 -2.27 23.37
CA THR A 284 0.30 -3.71 23.64
C THR A 284 0.65 -4.53 22.40
N ASN A 285 0.26 -4.07 21.22
CA ASN A 285 0.42 -4.82 19.96
C ASN A 285 1.75 -4.54 19.23
N CYS A 286 2.42 -3.42 19.52
CA CYS A 286 3.63 -3.00 18.82
C CYS A 286 4.82 -2.88 19.78
N LYS A 287 5.73 -3.86 19.72
CA LYS A 287 6.93 -3.99 20.57
C LYS A 287 7.76 -2.70 20.70
N TYR A 288 7.88 -1.92 19.63
CA TYR A 288 8.72 -0.72 19.59
C TYR A 288 7.96 0.60 19.70
N PHE A 289 6.64 0.56 19.91
CA PHE A 289 5.80 1.76 19.90
C PHE A 289 6.18 2.78 20.98
N GLU A 290 6.45 2.31 22.20
CA GLU A 290 6.87 3.18 23.30
C GLU A 290 8.20 3.88 22.99
N TYR A 291 9.16 3.16 22.41
CA TYR A 291 10.41 3.75 21.95
C TYR A 291 10.17 4.85 20.89
N TYR A 292 9.30 4.58 19.91
CA TYR A 292 8.99 5.53 18.83
C TYR A 292 8.30 6.80 19.31
N THR A 293 7.51 6.72 20.37
CA THR A 293 6.74 7.84 20.94
C THR A 293 7.49 8.62 22.03
N THR A 294 8.67 8.16 22.47
CA THR A 294 9.43 8.79 23.57
C THR A 294 10.82 9.26 23.17
N HIS A 295 11.35 8.82 22.03
CA HIS A 295 12.68 9.17 21.54
C HIS A 295 12.56 9.85 20.17
N TYR A 296 12.78 11.17 20.11
CA TYR A 296 12.75 11.95 18.87
C TYR A 296 13.90 12.96 18.90
#